data_AF-A0A2A2M4D9-F1
#
_entry.id   AF-A0A2A2M4D9-F1
#
_cell.length_a   1.000
_cell.length_b   1.000
_cell.length_c   1.000
_cell.angle_alpha   90.00
_cell.angle_beta   90.00
_cell.angle_gamma   90.00
#
_symmetry.space_group_name_H-M   'P 1'
#
loop_
_entity.id
_entity.type
_entity.pdbx_description
1 polymer ?
#
loop_
_entity_poly.entity_id
_entity_poly.type
_entity_poly.pdbx_seq_one_letter_code
_entity_poly.pdbx_strand_id
1 'polypeptide(L)'
;MKGAPERIIDVCTTILVNGNEQPLDEKWKMEFDKAYDTLGSFGERVLGFCDYRLPTSEFPKGFQFNTEDVNFPLKGFRFVGLISMIDPPRAAVPLAVEKCRSAGIKVVMVTGDHPNTAKAIAKSVGIISEGSETVDDISKKLNIPVEQVNPKQAKAAVIHGNTLREMSEDQLAEVR
;
A
#
# COMPACT_ATOMS: atom_id res chain seq x y z
N MET A 1 10.37 8.51 13.50
CA MET A 1 9.13 7.72 13.56
C MET A 1 9.01 6.89 12.28
N LYS A 2 8.40 5.70 12.36
CA LYS A 2 8.11 4.84 11.19
C LYS A 2 6.68 4.33 11.25
N GLY A 3 6.06 4.08 10.09
CA GLY A 3 4.67 3.60 10.05
C GLY A 3 4.15 3.41 8.63
N ALA A 4 2.82 3.30 8.53
CA ALA A 4 2.15 3.26 7.23
C ALA A 4 2.46 4.54 6.44
N PRO A 5 2.85 4.46 5.15
CA PRO A 5 3.30 5.60 4.37
C PRO A 5 2.35 6.80 4.44
N GLU A 6 1.06 6.57 4.24
CA GLU A 6 0.02 7.60 4.27
C GLU A 6 -0.13 8.27 5.64
N ARG A 7 0.08 7.52 6.73
CA ARG A 7 0.04 8.08 8.08
C ARG A 7 1.28 8.91 8.41
N ILE A 8 2.42 8.53 7.84
CA ILE A 8 3.70 9.23 8.08
C ILE A 8 3.76 10.53 7.29
N ILE A 9 3.36 10.53 6.02
CA ILE A 9 3.38 11.74 5.18
C ILE A 9 2.43 12.81 5.74
N ASP A 10 1.26 12.42 6.28
CA ASP A 10 0.25 13.32 6.88
C ASP A 10 0.75 14.12 8.09
N VAL A 11 1.74 13.60 8.83
CA VAL A 11 2.32 14.27 10.00
C VAL A 11 3.60 15.02 9.68
N CYS A 12 4.04 15.02 8.42
CA CYS A 12 5.24 15.71 7.97
C CYS A 12 4.91 17.09 7.36
N THR A 13 5.82 18.05 7.54
CA THR A 13 5.74 19.39 6.94
C THR A 13 6.94 19.70 6.05
N THR A 14 8.03 18.96 6.20
CA THR A 14 9.25 19.10 5.39
C THR A 14 9.70 17.75 4.87
N ILE A 15 10.62 17.75 3.91
CA ILE A 15 11.22 16.57 3.30
C ILE A 15 12.74 16.75 3.17
N LEU A 16 13.50 15.68 3.38
CA LEU A 16 14.95 15.66 3.19
C LEU A 16 15.31 15.27 1.76
N VAL A 17 15.92 16.19 1.01
CA VAL A 17 16.32 15.99 -0.40
C VAL A 17 17.80 16.33 -0.53
N ASN A 18 18.63 15.34 -0.89
CA ASN A 18 20.08 15.51 -1.05
C ASN A 18 20.75 16.19 0.15
N GLY A 19 20.32 15.84 1.38
CA GLY A 19 20.82 16.41 2.62
C GLY A 19 20.23 17.76 3.03
N ASN A 20 19.38 18.36 2.19
CA ASN A 20 18.72 19.64 2.47
C ASN A 20 17.25 19.44 2.82
N GLU A 21 16.79 20.17 3.83
CA GLU A 21 15.39 20.18 4.23
C GLU A 21 14.59 21.18 3.39
N GLN A 22 13.48 20.73 2.81
CA GLN A 22 12.59 21.52 1.96
C GLN A 22 11.15 21.41 2.45
N PRO A 23 10.27 22.39 2.19
CA PRO A 23 8.84 22.25 2.46
C PRO A 23 8.25 21.05 1.72
N LEU A 24 7.39 20.28 2.40
CA LEU A 24 6.63 19.20 1.79
C LEU A 24 5.41 19.79 1.07
N ASP A 25 5.62 20.25 -0.16
CA ASP A 25 4.60 20.85 -1.02
C ASP A 25 3.81 19.81 -1.84
N GLU A 26 2.83 20.27 -2.62
CA GLU A 26 2.01 19.40 -3.48
C GLU A 26 2.84 18.63 -4.51
N LYS A 27 3.95 19.22 -4.99
CA LYS A 27 4.86 18.52 -5.89
C LYS A 27 5.45 17.29 -5.20
N TRP A 28 5.96 17.43 -3.98
CA TRP A 28 6.52 16.31 -3.23
C TRP A 28 5.48 15.27 -2.83
N LYS A 29 4.25 15.68 -2.54
CA LYS A 29 3.14 14.73 -2.31
C LYS A 29 2.85 13.88 -3.55
N MET A 30 2.77 14.50 -4.73
CA MET A 30 2.58 13.74 -5.97
C MET A 30 3.72 12.76 -6.26
N GLU A 31 4.98 13.14 -5.99
CA GLU A 31 6.12 12.23 -6.16
C GLU A 31 6.12 11.10 -5.11
N PHE A 32 5.70 11.39 -3.88
CA PHE A 32 5.47 10.39 -2.85
C PHE A 32 4.41 9.37 -3.29
N ASP A 33 3.25 9.81 -3.79
CA ASP A 33 2.16 8.93 -4.23
C ASP A 33 2.62 8.03 -5.37
N LYS A 34 3.31 8.59 -6.37
CA LYS A 34 3.89 7.81 -7.47
C LYS A 34 4.87 6.74 -6.98
N ALA A 35 5.76 7.10 -6.05
CA ALA A 35 6.74 6.16 -5.50
C ALA A 35 6.04 5.07 -4.68
N TYR A 36 5.06 5.45 -3.85
CA TYR A 36 4.28 4.52 -3.06
C TYR A 36 3.50 3.52 -3.93
N ASP A 37 2.83 4.00 -4.97
CA ASP A 37 2.12 3.16 -5.93
C ASP A 37 3.06 2.22 -6.69
N THR A 38 4.22 2.72 -7.11
CA THR A 38 5.22 1.92 -7.83
C THR A 38 5.73 0.78 -6.95
N LEU A 39 6.14 1.07 -5.72
CA LEU A 39 6.63 0.05 -4.78
C LEU A 39 5.52 -0.94 -4.42
N GLY A 40 4.29 -0.45 -4.19
CA GLY A 40 3.13 -1.31 -3.95
C GLY A 40 2.80 -2.23 -5.14
N SER A 41 3.03 -1.78 -6.38
CA SER A 41 2.80 -2.57 -7.58
C SER A 41 3.74 -3.79 -7.71
N PHE A 42 4.87 -3.78 -7.00
CA PHE A 42 5.81 -4.90 -6.96
C PHE A 42 5.47 -5.95 -5.90
N GLY A 43 4.38 -5.79 -5.14
CA GLY A 43 4.07 -6.73 -4.06
C GLY A 43 4.88 -6.45 -2.80
N GLU A 44 5.50 -5.29 -2.69
CA GLU A 44 6.33 -4.93 -1.56
C GLU A 44 5.47 -4.29 -0.46
N ARG A 45 5.80 -4.60 0.79
CA ARG A 45 5.34 -3.86 1.96
C ARG A 45 6.16 -2.59 2.09
N VAL A 46 5.49 -1.44 2.02
CA VAL A 46 6.14 -0.12 2.09
C VAL A 46 5.95 0.49 3.48
N LEU A 47 7.00 1.08 4.03
CA LEU A 47 6.99 1.83 5.29
C LEU A 47 7.52 3.25 5.05
N GLY A 48 6.84 4.23 5.63
CA GLY A 48 7.29 5.62 5.67
C GLY A 48 8.19 5.88 6.88
N PHE A 49 9.21 6.71 6.69
CA PHE A 49 10.13 7.14 7.74
C PHE A 49 10.23 8.66 7.79
N CYS A 50 10.15 9.20 9.00
CA CYS A 50 10.36 10.62 9.26
C CYS A 50 11.16 10.83 10.54
N ASP A 51 11.78 12.00 10.66
CA ASP A 51 12.48 12.43 11.86
C ASP A 51 12.08 13.85 12.29
N TYR A 52 12.52 14.25 13.48
CA TYR A 52 12.34 15.61 13.99
C TYR A 52 13.54 15.99 14.82
N ARG A 53 14.09 17.17 14.58
CA ARG A 53 15.18 17.72 15.39
C ARG A 53 14.57 18.58 16.49
N LEU A 54 14.54 18.05 17.71
CA LEU A 54 14.02 18.77 18.87
C LEU A 54 14.92 19.98 19.20
N PRO A 55 14.37 21.20 19.35
CA PRO A 55 15.13 22.36 19.77
C PRO A 55 15.67 22.17 21.20
N THR A 56 16.98 22.34 21.39
CA THR A 56 17.61 22.18 22.71
C THR A 56 17.18 23.25 23.73
N SER A 57 16.63 24.37 23.26
CA SER A 57 16.02 25.42 24.09
C SER A 57 14.74 24.94 24.79
N GLU A 58 13.98 24.07 24.15
CA GLU A 58 12.72 23.52 24.66
C GLU A 58 12.94 22.14 25.30
N PHE A 59 13.87 21.36 24.75
CA PHE A 59 14.19 20.00 25.18
C PHE A 59 15.67 19.89 25.59
N PRO A 60 16.05 20.45 26.75
CA PRO A 60 17.44 20.42 27.23
C PRO A 60 17.88 19.00 27.60
N LYS A 61 19.19 18.81 27.77
CA LYS A 61 19.76 17.52 28.20
C LYS A 61 19.18 17.15 29.58
N GLY A 62 18.59 15.96 29.69
CA GLY A 62 17.92 15.49 30.90
C GLY A 62 16.42 15.80 30.97
N PHE A 63 15.84 16.41 29.92
CA PHE A 63 14.39 16.54 29.77
C PHE A 63 13.71 15.16 29.90
N GLN A 64 12.66 15.10 30.73
CA GLN A 64 11.90 13.88 30.98
C GLN A 64 10.74 13.77 29.98
N PHE A 65 10.85 12.85 29.04
CA PHE A 65 9.78 12.57 28.08
C PHE A 65 8.68 11.73 28.73
N ASN A 66 7.42 12.11 28.54
CA ASN A 66 6.26 11.39 29.05
C ASN A 66 5.41 10.88 27.89
N THR A 67 5.12 9.58 27.87
CA THR A 67 4.31 8.92 26.82
C THR A 67 2.82 8.85 27.15
N GLU A 68 2.44 9.02 28.42
CA GLU A 68 1.04 9.04 28.87
C GLU A 68 0.45 10.44 28.74
N ASP A 69 1.17 11.45 29.25
CA ASP A 69 0.89 12.87 29.02
C ASP A 69 1.90 13.42 28.02
N VAL A 70 1.58 13.28 26.74
CA VAL A 70 2.52 13.51 25.64
C VAL A 70 3.05 14.95 25.65
N ASN A 71 4.33 15.09 25.96
CA ASN A 71 5.00 16.38 26.11
C ASN A 71 6.01 16.69 24.99
N PHE A 72 5.86 16.07 23.82
CA PHE A 72 6.74 16.25 22.66
C PHE A 72 5.94 16.29 21.34
N PRO A 73 6.49 16.87 20.26
CA PRO A 73 5.79 17.00 19.00
C PRO A 73 5.40 15.65 18.38
N LEU A 74 4.16 15.56 17.88
CA LEU A 74 3.63 14.42 17.10
C LEU A 74 3.32 14.77 15.64
N LYS A 75 3.61 16.01 15.24
CA LYS A 75 3.37 16.57 13.90
C LYS A 75 4.48 17.55 13.55
N GLY A 76 4.56 17.97 12.30
CA GLY A 76 5.59 18.88 11.83
C GLY A 76 6.92 18.17 11.54
N PHE A 77 6.87 16.86 11.31
CA PHE A 77 8.06 16.05 11.06
C PHE A 77 8.69 16.33 9.70
N ARG A 78 9.95 15.95 9.57
CA ARG A 78 10.66 15.90 8.30
C ARG A 78 10.58 14.49 7.73
N PHE A 79 9.96 14.36 6.57
CA PHE A 79 9.94 13.12 5.82
C PHE A 79 11.34 12.78 5.31
N VAL A 80 11.80 11.55 5.56
CA VAL A 80 13.13 11.08 5.17
C VAL A 80 13.05 10.18 3.95
N GLY A 81 12.05 9.31 3.88
CA GLY A 81 11.88 8.44 2.72
C GLY A 81 10.95 7.25 2.96
N LEU A 82 10.81 6.46 1.90
CA LEU A 82 10.15 5.16 1.90
C LEU A 82 11.20 4.06 1.95
N ILE A 83 10.89 2.97 2.65
CA ILE A 83 11.59 1.69 2.51
C ILE A 83 10.55 0.64 2.20
N SER A 84 10.80 -0.14 1.16
CA SER A 84 9.98 -1.29 0.82
C SER A 84 10.70 -2.59 1.18
N MET A 85 9.92 -3.62 1.47
CA MET A 85 10.40 -4.97 1.74
C MET A 85 9.40 -5.96 1.17
N ILE A 86 9.89 -6.96 0.47
CA ILE A 86 9.06 -8.06 0.00
C ILE A 86 9.13 -9.21 0.99
N ASP A 87 7.97 -9.78 1.34
CA ASP A 87 7.92 -11.13 1.88
C ASP A 87 7.70 -12.08 0.69
N PRO A 88 8.77 -12.66 0.11
CA PRO A 88 8.62 -13.44 -1.09
C PRO A 88 7.76 -14.68 -0.79
N PRO A 89 6.87 -15.08 -1.71
CA PRO A 89 6.14 -16.33 -1.56
C PRO A 89 7.10 -17.48 -1.28
N ARG A 90 6.73 -18.39 -0.37
CA ARG A 90 7.52 -19.60 -0.13
C ARG A 90 7.66 -20.35 -1.46
N ALA A 91 8.85 -20.89 -1.73
CA ALA A 91 9.19 -21.50 -3.03
C ALA A 91 8.20 -22.59 -3.51
N ALA A 92 7.52 -23.28 -2.58
CA ALA A 92 6.52 -24.30 -2.90
C ALA A 92 5.14 -23.74 -3.28
N VAL A 93 4.84 -22.48 -2.97
CA VAL A 93 3.48 -21.89 -3.12
C VAL A 93 3.04 -21.82 -4.58
N PRO A 94 3.83 -21.32 -5.54
CA PRO A 94 3.38 -21.27 -6.94
C PRO A 94 2.97 -22.65 -7.48
N LEU A 95 3.79 -23.68 -7.22
CA LEU A 95 3.50 -25.06 -7.63
C LEU A 95 2.26 -25.65 -6.94
N ALA A 96 2.04 -25.30 -5.66
CA ALA A 96 0.85 -25.75 -4.94
C ALA A 96 -0.43 -25.11 -5.50
N VAL A 97 -0.40 -23.81 -5.79
CA VAL A 97 -1.52 -23.09 -6.42
C VAL A 97 -1.82 -23.68 -7.79
N GLU A 98 -0.79 -23.92 -8.61
CA GLU A 98 -0.95 -24.56 -9.93
C GLU A 98 -1.64 -25.92 -9.82
N LYS A 99 -1.17 -26.82 -8.94
CA LYS A 99 -1.79 -28.14 -8.72
C LYS A 99 -3.25 -28.06 -8.31
N CYS A 100 -3.59 -27.16 -7.39
CA CYS A 100 -4.98 -26.94 -6.99
C CYS A 100 -5.84 -26.52 -8.19
N ARG A 101 -5.34 -25.59 -9.01
CA ARG A 101 -6.05 -25.11 -10.20
C ARG A 101 -6.20 -26.19 -11.27
N SER A 102 -5.17 -26.99 -11.52
CA SER A 102 -5.24 -28.15 -12.44
C SER A 102 -6.26 -29.20 -12.00
N ALA A 103 -6.57 -29.27 -10.70
CA ALA A 103 -7.63 -30.12 -10.15
C ALA A 103 -9.03 -29.45 -10.18
N GLY A 104 -9.18 -28.26 -10.76
CA GLY A 104 -10.45 -27.53 -10.82
C GLY A 104 -10.83 -26.80 -9.54
N ILE A 105 -9.90 -26.64 -8.59
CA ILE A 105 -10.14 -25.94 -7.33
C ILE A 105 -9.98 -24.42 -7.53
N LYS A 106 -10.98 -23.63 -7.15
CA LYS A 106 -10.89 -22.17 -7.11
C LYS A 106 -10.05 -21.75 -5.91
N VAL A 107 -8.94 -21.04 -6.16
CA VAL A 107 -8.06 -20.50 -5.12
C VAL A 107 -8.35 -19.01 -4.95
N VAL A 108 -8.54 -18.56 -3.70
CA VAL A 108 -8.83 -17.16 -3.35
C VAL A 108 -7.82 -16.69 -2.32
N MET A 109 -7.32 -15.46 -2.44
CA MET A 109 -6.46 -14.81 -1.46
C MET A 109 -7.28 -13.97 -0.49
N VAL A 110 -7.07 -14.13 0.81
CA VAL A 110 -7.60 -13.27 1.86
C VAL A 110 -6.42 -12.76 2.68
N THR A 111 -6.15 -11.46 2.64
CA THR A 111 -5.05 -10.82 3.36
C THR A 111 -5.47 -9.45 3.88
N GLY A 112 -4.79 -8.98 4.94
CA GLY A 112 -4.91 -7.62 5.46
C GLY A 112 -3.91 -6.64 4.83
N ASP A 113 -3.11 -7.09 3.85
CA ASP A 113 -2.15 -6.24 3.14
C ASP A 113 -2.83 -5.24 2.20
N HIS A 114 -2.06 -4.24 1.77
CA HIS A 114 -2.54 -3.25 0.81
C HIS A 114 -2.96 -3.93 -0.52
N PRO A 115 -4.08 -3.50 -1.15
CA PRO A 115 -4.62 -4.10 -2.37
C PRO A 115 -3.62 -4.27 -3.51
N ASN A 116 -2.78 -3.27 -3.76
CA ASN A 116 -1.73 -3.36 -4.80
C ASN A 116 -0.71 -4.46 -4.48
N THR A 117 -0.29 -4.55 -3.22
CA THR A 117 0.64 -5.59 -2.74
C THR A 117 0.02 -6.97 -2.89
N ALA A 118 -1.21 -7.14 -2.39
CA ALA A 118 -1.96 -8.40 -2.48
C ALA A 118 -2.15 -8.85 -3.94
N LYS A 119 -2.53 -7.93 -4.83
CA LYS A 119 -2.69 -8.20 -6.27
C LYS A 119 -1.39 -8.65 -6.91
N ALA A 120 -0.27 -8.00 -6.61
CA ALA A 120 1.04 -8.35 -7.14
C ALA A 120 1.49 -9.74 -6.66
N ILE A 121 1.32 -10.04 -5.36
CA ILE A 121 1.59 -11.38 -4.83
C ILE A 121 0.66 -12.42 -5.49
N ALA A 122 -0.63 -12.13 -5.62
CA ALA A 122 -1.60 -13.02 -6.26
C ALA A 122 -1.25 -13.33 -7.71
N LYS A 123 -0.73 -12.35 -8.48
CA LYS A 123 -0.17 -12.58 -9.82
C LYS A 123 1.09 -13.44 -9.74
N SER A 124 2.03 -13.14 -8.83
CA SER A 124 3.30 -13.87 -8.71
C SER A 124 3.14 -15.37 -8.36
N VAL A 125 2.12 -15.73 -7.59
CA VAL A 125 1.85 -17.13 -7.20
C VAL A 125 0.84 -17.84 -8.08
N GLY A 126 0.32 -17.16 -9.12
CA GLY A 126 -0.64 -17.74 -10.06
C GLY A 126 -2.08 -17.88 -9.55
N ILE A 127 -2.47 -17.13 -8.51
CA ILE A 127 -3.89 -16.98 -8.12
C ILE A 127 -4.62 -16.15 -9.19
N ILE A 128 -4.02 -15.03 -9.59
CA ILE A 128 -4.43 -14.29 -10.79
C ILE A 128 -3.57 -14.79 -11.94
N SER A 129 -4.22 -15.35 -12.97
CA SER A 129 -3.53 -15.81 -14.19
C SER A 129 -2.84 -14.68 -14.94
N GLU A 130 -1.73 -15.02 -15.60
CA GLU A 130 -1.13 -14.14 -16.60
C GLU A 130 -2.15 -13.79 -17.69
N GLY A 131 -2.21 -12.51 -18.05
CA GLY A 131 -3.21 -11.98 -19.00
C GLY A 131 -4.62 -11.79 -18.45
N SER A 132 -4.91 -12.17 -17.20
CA SER A 132 -6.17 -11.79 -16.55
C SER A 132 -6.07 -10.36 -16.01
N GLU A 133 -7.00 -9.52 -16.44
CA GLU A 133 -7.10 -8.11 -16.04
C GLU A 133 -8.20 -7.93 -14.98
N THR A 134 -7.96 -7.06 -14.00
CA THR A 134 -9.01 -6.53 -13.11
C THR A 134 -9.69 -5.33 -13.74
N VAL A 135 -10.82 -4.89 -13.16
CA VAL A 135 -11.50 -3.65 -13.59
C VAL A 135 -10.53 -2.46 -13.57
N ASP A 136 -9.67 -2.35 -12.55
CA ASP A 136 -8.64 -1.31 -12.48
C ASP A 136 -7.57 -1.43 -13.57
N ASP A 137 -7.18 -2.66 -13.93
CA ASP A 137 -6.20 -2.87 -15.01
C ASP A 137 -6.78 -2.36 -16.35
N ILE A 138 -8.06 -2.68 -16.62
CA ILE A 138 -8.77 -2.25 -17.84
C ILE A 138 -8.97 -0.73 -17.83
N SER A 139 -9.40 -0.15 -16.71
CA SER A 139 -9.56 1.30 -16.54
C SER A 139 -8.27 2.05 -16.88
N LYS A 140 -7.14 1.62 -16.28
CA LYS A 140 -5.81 2.22 -16.53
C LYS A 140 -5.38 2.07 -17.98
N LYS A 141 -5.57 0.88 -18.57
CA LYS A 141 -5.20 0.59 -19.97
C LYS A 141 -5.98 1.41 -20.99
N LEU A 142 -7.28 1.59 -20.76
CA LEU A 142 -8.17 2.35 -21.65
C LEU A 142 -8.21 3.85 -21.32
N ASN A 143 -7.57 4.25 -20.21
CA ASN A 143 -7.62 5.61 -19.67
C ASN A 143 -9.06 6.13 -19.49
N ILE A 144 -9.92 5.29 -18.92
CA ILE A 144 -11.32 5.62 -18.61
C ILE A 144 -11.60 5.44 -17.11
N PRO A 145 -12.57 6.16 -16.54
CA PRO A 145 -13.01 5.93 -15.16
C PRO A 145 -13.45 4.48 -14.93
N VAL A 146 -13.19 3.95 -13.72
CA VAL A 146 -13.47 2.54 -13.33
C VAL A 146 -14.97 2.23 -13.52
N GLU A 147 -15.84 3.19 -13.28
CA GLU A 147 -17.30 3.09 -13.40
C GLU A 147 -17.76 2.86 -14.85
N GLN A 148 -16.92 3.20 -15.84
CA GLN A 148 -17.21 3.00 -17.25
C GLN A 148 -16.69 1.66 -17.79
N VAL A 149 -15.93 0.91 -16.99
CA VAL A 149 -15.43 -0.41 -17.38
C VAL A 149 -16.55 -1.42 -17.20
N ASN A 150 -16.81 -2.23 -18.23
CA ASN A 150 -17.74 -3.35 -18.12
C ASN A 150 -17.13 -4.45 -17.24
N PRO A 151 -17.68 -4.76 -16.04
CA PRO A 151 -17.08 -5.73 -15.12
C PRO A 151 -16.98 -7.14 -15.72
N LYS A 152 -17.83 -7.48 -16.70
CA LYS A 152 -17.79 -8.79 -17.39
C LYS A 152 -16.53 -9.01 -18.24
N GLN A 153 -15.78 -7.94 -18.55
CA GLN A 153 -14.51 -8.03 -19.26
C GLN A 153 -13.37 -8.44 -18.33
N ALA A 154 -13.47 -8.14 -17.03
CA ALA A 154 -12.48 -8.52 -16.04
C ALA A 154 -12.60 -10.02 -15.71
N LYS A 155 -11.47 -10.72 -15.71
CA LYS A 155 -11.37 -12.15 -15.36
C LYS A 155 -10.81 -12.38 -13.96
N ALA A 156 -10.55 -11.29 -13.23
CA ALA A 156 -10.08 -11.30 -11.86
C ALA A 156 -10.65 -10.06 -11.15
N ALA A 157 -10.84 -10.18 -9.84
CA ALA A 157 -11.30 -9.09 -8.99
C ALA A 157 -10.37 -8.92 -7.78
N VAL A 158 -10.22 -7.66 -7.33
CA VAL A 158 -9.59 -7.30 -6.06
C VAL A 158 -10.62 -6.50 -5.29
N ILE A 159 -11.02 -7.00 -4.11
CA ILE A 159 -12.02 -6.36 -3.27
C ILE A 159 -11.33 -5.79 -2.05
N HIS A 160 -11.48 -4.48 -1.85
CA HIS A 160 -10.97 -3.80 -0.68
C HIS A 160 -11.82 -4.16 0.54
N GLY A 161 -11.20 -4.22 1.73
CA GLY A 161 -11.92 -4.54 2.98
C GLY A 161 -13.08 -3.58 3.29
N ASN A 162 -12.94 -2.30 2.95
CA ASN A 162 -14.02 -1.32 3.10
C ASN A 162 -15.20 -1.64 2.17
N THR A 163 -14.92 -1.95 0.91
CA THR A 163 -15.95 -2.35 -0.07
C THR A 163 -16.63 -3.64 0.35
N LEU A 164 -15.87 -4.65 0.77
CA LEU A 164 -16.42 -5.93 1.24
C LEU A 164 -17.40 -5.76 2.40
N ARG A 165 -17.13 -4.81 3.31
CA ARG A 165 -18.00 -4.51 4.46
C ARG A 165 -19.35 -3.92 4.06
N GLU A 166 -19.41 -3.26 2.91
CA GLU A 166 -20.62 -2.62 2.38
C GLU A 166 -21.39 -3.51 1.40
N MET A 167 -20.80 -4.64 0.99
CA MET A 167 -21.42 -5.59 0.06
C MET A 167 -22.42 -6.51 0.76
N SER A 168 -23.51 -6.84 0.06
CA SER A 168 -24.40 -7.94 0.45
C SER A 168 -23.81 -9.31 0.07
N GLU A 169 -24.35 -10.39 0.64
CA GLU A 169 -23.97 -11.76 0.27
C GLU A 169 -24.22 -12.05 -1.22
N ASP A 170 -25.32 -11.54 -1.79
CA ASP A 170 -25.64 -11.68 -3.21
C ASP A 170 -24.60 -10.97 -4.09
N GLN A 171 -24.21 -9.75 -3.72
CA GLN A 171 -23.17 -9.00 -4.45
C GLN A 171 -21.83 -9.71 -4.40
N LEU A 172 -21.49 -10.33 -3.26
CA LEU A 172 -20.27 -11.11 -3.11
C LEU A 172 -20.31 -12.40 -3.93
N ALA A 173 -21.47 -13.07 -4.01
CA ALA A 173 -21.66 -14.28 -4.80
C ALA A 173 -21.51 -14.03 -6.32
N GLU A 174 -21.77 -12.81 -6.79
CA GLU A 174 -21.58 -12.42 -8.19
C GLU A 174 -20.11 -12.17 -8.57
N VAL A 175 -19.20 -12.05 -7.60
CA VAL A 175 -17.77 -11.83 -7.86
C VAL A 175 -17.16 -13.09 -8.47
N ARG A 176 -16.66 -12.94 -9.69
CA ARG A 176 -16.03 -14.02 -10.46
C ARG A 176 -14.53 -14.06 -10.29
#